data_AF-A0A534JI19-F1
#
_entry.id   AF-A0A534JI19-F1
#
_cell.length_a   1.000
_cell.length_b   1.000
_cell.length_c   1.000
_cell.angle_alpha   90.00
_cell.angle_beta   90.00
_cell.angle_gamma   90.00
#
_symmetry.space_group_name_H-M   'P 1'
#
loop_
_entity.id
_entity.type
_entity.pdbx_description
1 polymer ?
#
loop_
_entity_poly.entity_id
_entity_poly.type
_entity_poly.pdbx_seq_one_letter_code
_entity_poly.pdbx_strand_id
1 'polypeptide(L)'
;MADGETVPVEGLKPGTVLWSVNGNGSPLPAIVASAGERKAEVLRISASGQREALLATPEHPVLTARGWIAAANLRLDDSVLTVDAWSESPHVSIISPADFRHAAQTHPDELSGFLRTASDVSRDQPQFAWRKIRSIRSEGSPESVYSFECIPAHTYICNGFVVHNCRYCQNFDISQRRKVEGIAVEPQDVVRMTLEQGCQGLAYTYNQPTIFMEFARDIGMAARKAGLMNIFVSNGYDTPEAVAEMPKFLDCITVDFKGSGETKFVQRYIGIPNADPIFDTIQRIRDTKATHIEITDLIIPQVGDDLDAARKLSKFVYDELGPETPIHFLRFHPDYKMNEFPWTPQETLEKHCAVAKEEGLKYVYIGNLGGHPLEHTYCPGCGAIAIRRYQFDITGWYLDKHNKCKKCGTQIPIVGKLEKTFKEDRFYSVLHHR
;
A
#
# COMPACT_ATOMS: atom_id res chain seq x y z
N MET A 1 8.72 -28.73 2.81
CA MET A 1 7.32 -29.06 2.46
C MET A 1 6.58 -29.53 3.69
N ALA A 2 5.25 -29.53 3.69
CA ALA A 2 4.48 -29.94 4.87
C ALA A 2 4.50 -31.47 5.12
N ASP A 3 4.79 -32.25 4.08
CA ASP A 3 5.06 -33.69 4.12
C ASP A 3 6.48 -34.06 4.59
N GLY A 4 7.34 -33.07 4.87
CA GLY A 4 8.73 -33.26 5.29
C GLY A 4 9.74 -33.29 4.14
N GLU A 5 9.30 -33.26 2.87
CA GLU A 5 10.22 -33.20 1.74
C GLU A 5 10.82 -31.80 1.53
N THR A 6 11.93 -31.72 0.81
CA THR A 6 12.51 -30.47 0.33
C THR A 6 12.38 -30.44 -1.19
N VAL A 7 11.73 -29.40 -1.70
CA VAL A 7 11.46 -29.24 -3.13
C VAL A 7 12.06 -27.90 -3.59
N PRO A 8 12.72 -27.86 -4.76
CA PRO A 8 13.20 -26.61 -5.34
C PRO A 8 12.05 -25.62 -5.58
N VAL A 9 12.31 -24.32 -5.40
CA VAL A 9 11.27 -23.27 -5.48
C VAL A 9 10.63 -23.19 -6.88
N GLU A 10 11.39 -23.50 -7.93
CA GLU A 10 10.94 -23.60 -9.32
C GLU A 10 9.93 -24.74 -9.57
N GLY A 11 9.89 -25.72 -8.66
CA GLY A 11 8.96 -26.84 -8.71
C GLY A 11 7.61 -26.57 -8.05
N LEU A 12 7.45 -25.45 -7.35
CA LEU A 12 6.23 -25.13 -6.61
C LEU A 12 5.08 -24.76 -7.56
N LYS A 13 3.90 -25.33 -7.30
CA LYS A 13 2.69 -25.10 -8.10
C LYS A 13 1.51 -24.76 -7.19
N PRO A 14 0.46 -24.09 -7.71
CA PRO A 14 -0.81 -24.02 -6.99
C PRO A 14 -1.22 -25.39 -6.44
N GLY A 15 -1.59 -25.45 -5.17
CA GLY A 15 -1.96 -26.69 -4.48
C GLY A 15 -0.84 -27.31 -3.65
N THR A 16 0.42 -26.90 -3.85
CA THR A 16 1.56 -27.41 -3.07
C THR A 16 1.46 -26.98 -1.60
N VAL A 17 1.65 -27.90 -0.64
CA VAL A 17 1.53 -27.60 0.79
C VAL A 17 2.90 -27.51 1.47
N LEU A 18 3.12 -26.42 2.20
CA LEU A 18 4.38 -26.07 2.85
C LEU A 18 4.16 -25.69 4.32
N TRP A 19 5.24 -25.73 5.10
CA TRP A 19 5.22 -25.22 6.46
C TRP A 19 5.36 -23.70 6.48
N SER A 20 4.56 -23.08 7.33
CA SER A 20 4.41 -21.64 7.53
C SER A 20 4.43 -21.32 9.02
N VAL A 21 4.45 -20.03 9.37
CA VAL A 21 4.42 -19.52 10.74
C VAL A 21 3.36 -18.43 10.86
N ASN A 22 2.42 -18.60 11.79
CA ASN A 22 1.35 -17.62 12.00
C ASN A 22 1.86 -16.40 12.79
N GLY A 23 0.99 -15.39 12.97
CA GLY A 23 1.34 -14.16 13.68
C GLY A 23 1.81 -14.35 15.13
N ASN A 24 1.51 -15.49 15.75
CA ASN A 24 1.90 -15.83 17.12
C ASN A 24 3.20 -16.67 17.19
N GLY A 25 3.83 -16.94 16.05
CA GLY A 25 5.06 -17.75 15.98
C GLY A 25 4.82 -19.27 15.98
N SER A 26 3.57 -19.73 15.90
CA SER A 26 3.25 -21.15 15.86
C SER A 26 3.33 -21.68 14.41
N PRO A 27 3.84 -22.91 14.21
CA PRO A 27 3.83 -23.56 12.91
C PRO A 27 2.39 -23.87 12.47
N LEU A 28 2.12 -23.66 11.19
CA LEU A 28 0.90 -24.11 10.53
C LEU A 28 1.19 -24.47 9.07
N PRO A 29 0.44 -25.40 8.45
CA PRO A 29 0.54 -25.61 7.03
C PRO A 29 -0.04 -24.42 6.25
N ALA A 30 0.57 -24.12 5.11
CA ALA A 30 0.09 -23.19 4.11
C ALA A 30 0.05 -23.86 2.74
N ILE A 31 -0.85 -23.41 1.86
CA ILE A 31 -0.95 -23.88 0.49
C ILE A 31 -0.46 -22.80 -0.46
N VAL A 32 0.40 -23.16 -1.41
CA VAL A 32 0.76 -22.31 -2.54
C VAL A 32 -0.53 -22.05 -3.31
N ALA A 33 -0.97 -20.80 -3.34
CA ALA A 33 -2.06 -20.37 -4.17
C ALA A 33 -1.58 -20.14 -5.61
N SER A 34 -0.31 -19.75 -5.78
CA SER A 34 0.24 -19.42 -7.09
C SER A 34 1.75 -19.15 -7.08
N ALA A 35 2.43 -19.29 -8.23
CA ALA A 35 3.89 -19.14 -8.38
C ALA A 35 4.24 -18.32 -9.64
N GLY A 36 5.46 -17.79 -9.72
CA GLY A 36 5.99 -17.01 -10.84
C GLY A 36 7.51 -16.83 -10.76
N GLU A 37 8.11 -16.30 -11.82
CA GLU A 37 9.56 -16.11 -11.93
C GLU A 37 9.94 -14.75 -12.52
N ARG A 38 11.15 -14.27 -12.17
CA ARG A 38 11.78 -13.08 -12.79
C ARG A 38 13.31 -13.21 -12.73
N LYS A 39 14.03 -12.26 -13.34
CA LYS A 39 15.48 -12.10 -13.12
C LYS A 39 15.76 -11.10 -12.01
N ALA A 40 16.70 -11.44 -11.11
CA ALA A 40 17.10 -10.56 -10.01
C ALA A 40 18.49 -10.93 -9.49
N GLU A 41 19.18 -9.97 -8.86
CA GLU A 41 20.33 -10.27 -8.01
C GLU A 41 19.90 -11.18 -6.85
N VAL A 42 20.81 -12.06 -6.42
CA VAL A 42 20.61 -13.01 -5.33
C VAL A 42 21.64 -12.75 -4.24
N LEU A 43 21.17 -12.67 -3.00
CA LEU A 43 21.98 -12.69 -1.79
C LEU A 43 21.98 -14.09 -1.18
N ARG A 44 23.16 -14.57 -0.84
CA ARG A 44 23.39 -15.78 -0.05
C ARG A 44 23.57 -15.42 1.42
N ILE A 45 22.63 -15.86 2.25
CA ILE A 45 22.60 -15.60 3.70
C ILE A 45 22.77 -16.91 4.45
N SER A 46 23.80 -17.01 5.29
CA SER A 46 24.06 -18.20 6.13
C SER A 46 23.80 -17.87 7.58
N ALA A 47 23.18 -18.79 8.32
CA ALA A 47 22.93 -18.66 9.76
C ALA A 47 23.55 -19.82 10.53
N SER A 48 23.83 -19.63 11.82
CA SER A 48 24.37 -20.68 12.67
C SER A 48 23.39 -21.84 12.83
N GLY A 49 23.91 -23.07 12.77
CA GLY A 49 23.07 -24.28 12.87
C GLY A 49 22.31 -24.64 11.59
N GLN A 50 22.22 -23.75 10.60
CA GLN A 50 21.61 -24.07 9.30
C GLN A 50 22.62 -24.72 8.36
N ARG A 51 22.20 -25.82 7.71
CA ARG A 51 23.03 -26.57 6.75
C ARG A 51 23.16 -25.83 5.43
N GLU A 52 22.05 -25.24 4.98
CA GLU A 52 21.97 -24.52 3.72
C GLU A 52 21.82 -23.02 3.95
N ALA A 53 22.28 -22.23 2.98
CA ALA A 53 22.09 -20.79 2.98
C ALA A 53 20.71 -20.46 2.40
N LEU A 54 20.09 -19.39 2.89
CA LEU A 54 18.98 -18.76 2.20
C LEU A 54 19.52 -18.03 0.96
N LEU A 55 18.93 -18.33 -0.19
CA LEU A 55 19.10 -17.56 -1.41
C LEU A 55 17.86 -16.68 -1.56
N ALA A 56 18.06 -15.36 -1.55
CA ALA A 56 16.96 -14.41 -1.53
C ALA A 56 17.30 -13.17 -2.35
N THR A 57 16.30 -12.54 -2.95
CA THR A 57 16.47 -11.23 -3.57
C THR A 57 16.74 -10.15 -2.52
N PRO A 58 17.45 -9.06 -2.85
CA PRO A 58 17.76 -7.96 -1.92
C PRO A 58 16.56 -7.46 -1.10
N GLU A 59 15.37 -7.37 -1.72
CA GLU A 59 14.14 -6.90 -1.09
C GLU A 59 13.40 -7.94 -0.26
N HIS A 60 13.81 -9.22 -0.31
CA HIS A 60 13.05 -10.31 0.29
C HIS A 60 13.03 -10.20 1.82
N PRO A 61 11.85 -10.22 2.48
CA PRO A 61 11.75 -10.06 3.92
C PRO A 61 12.12 -11.37 4.65
N VAL A 62 13.10 -11.27 5.56
CA VAL A 62 13.55 -12.35 6.45
C VAL A 62 13.15 -12.03 7.88
N LEU A 63 12.59 -13.00 8.61
CA LEU A 63 12.17 -12.78 10.00
C LEU A 63 13.39 -12.73 10.92
N THR A 64 13.60 -11.58 11.57
CA THR A 64 14.63 -11.37 12.59
C THR A 64 14.03 -11.07 13.96
N ALA A 65 14.83 -11.14 15.01
CA ALA A 65 14.42 -10.77 16.36
C ALA A 65 14.01 -9.28 16.47
N ARG A 66 14.39 -8.44 15.48
CA ARG A 66 13.99 -7.03 15.36
C ARG A 66 12.78 -6.83 14.44
N GLY A 67 12.21 -7.90 13.89
CA GLY A 67 11.11 -7.86 12.92
C GLY A 67 11.51 -8.35 11.53
N TRP A 68 10.64 -8.13 10.55
CA TRP A 68 10.92 -8.45 9.14
C TRP A 68 11.92 -7.45 8.56
N ILE A 69 13.06 -7.95 8.09
CA ILE A 69 14.13 -7.12 7.52
C ILE A 69 14.39 -7.62 6.09
N ALA A 70 14.46 -6.71 5.12
CA ALA A 70 14.85 -7.05 3.76
C ALA A 70 16.26 -7.67 3.75
N ALA A 71 16.50 -8.70 2.94
CA ALA A 71 17.76 -9.43 2.85
C ALA A 71 18.99 -8.52 2.72
N ALA A 72 18.89 -7.44 1.93
CA ALA A 72 19.95 -6.46 1.74
C ALA A 72 20.32 -5.66 2.99
N ASN A 73 19.40 -5.56 3.94
CA ASN A 73 19.53 -4.75 5.15
C ASN A 73 19.88 -5.59 6.40
N LEU A 74 20.07 -6.91 6.23
CA LEU A 74 20.49 -7.79 7.30
C LEU A 74 21.91 -7.44 7.75
N ARG A 75 22.17 -7.61 9.04
CA ARG A 75 23.47 -7.40 9.66
C ARG A 75 23.99 -8.69 10.27
N LEU A 76 25.30 -8.84 10.38
CA LEU A 76 25.90 -10.05 10.97
C LEU A 76 25.51 -10.27 12.44
N ASP A 77 25.14 -9.21 13.16
CA ASP A 77 24.65 -9.28 14.53
C ASP A 77 23.15 -9.60 14.63
N ASP A 78 22.41 -9.63 13.51
CA ASP A 78 21.01 -10.04 13.52
C ASP A 78 20.85 -11.53 13.87
N SER A 79 19.76 -11.82 14.57
CA SER A 79 19.29 -13.18 14.81
C SER A 79 18.06 -13.42 13.95
N VAL A 80 18.10 -14.44 13.10
CA VAL A 80 17.01 -14.86 12.21
C VAL A 80 16.25 -16.04 12.79
N LEU A 81 14.95 -16.12 12.55
CA LEU A 81 14.15 -17.27 12.97
C LEU A 81 14.35 -18.41 11.98
N THR A 82 14.79 -19.56 12.47
CA THR A 82 15.07 -20.72 11.63
C THR A 82 14.52 -22.00 12.23
N VAL A 83 14.32 -23.03 11.41
CA VAL A 83 13.98 -24.38 11.86
C VAL A 83 15.20 -24.99 12.52
N ASP A 84 15.06 -25.35 13.79
CA ASP A 84 16.11 -25.97 14.60
C ASP A 84 16.04 -27.50 14.53
N ALA A 85 14.83 -28.03 14.65
CA ALA A 85 14.56 -29.46 14.65
C ALA A 85 13.16 -29.73 14.10
N TRP A 86 12.94 -30.99 13.76
CA TRP A 86 11.62 -31.53 13.44
C TRP A 86 11.25 -32.48 14.58
N SER A 87 10.04 -32.36 15.11
CA SER A 87 9.58 -33.18 16.24
C SER A 87 8.18 -33.70 16.00
N GLU A 88 7.96 -34.98 16.30
CA GLU A 88 6.62 -35.57 16.29
C GLU A 88 5.69 -34.80 17.22
N SER A 89 4.57 -34.33 16.69
CA SER A 89 3.48 -33.75 17.46
C SER A 89 2.22 -34.58 17.27
N PRO A 90 1.57 -35.07 18.34
CA PRO A 90 0.31 -35.80 18.25
C PRO A 90 -0.86 -34.90 17.83
N HIS A 91 -0.66 -33.59 17.82
CA HIS A 91 -1.62 -32.58 17.42
C HIS A 91 -0.98 -31.67 16.38
N VAL A 92 -1.26 -31.89 15.09
CA VAL A 92 -1.28 -30.77 14.14
C VAL A 92 -2.28 -29.79 14.72
N SER A 93 -1.83 -28.61 15.15
CA SER A 93 -2.70 -27.58 15.71
C SER A 93 -3.88 -27.44 14.75
N ILE A 94 -5.04 -27.99 15.14
CA ILE A 94 -6.20 -28.02 14.27
C ILE A 94 -6.67 -26.59 14.18
N ILE A 95 -6.23 -25.94 13.09
CA ILE A 95 -6.95 -24.99 12.27
C ILE A 95 -8.30 -24.65 12.89
N SER A 96 -8.36 -23.57 13.65
CA SER A 96 -9.65 -23.06 14.10
C SER A 96 -10.40 -22.58 12.85
N PRO A 97 -11.71 -22.82 12.70
CA PRO A 97 -12.50 -22.20 11.64
C PRO A 97 -12.37 -20.67 11.60
N ALA A 98 -12.01 -20.06 12.74
CA ALA A 98 -11.69 -18.65 12.84
C ALA A 98 -10.47 -18.23 12.00
N ASP A 99 -9.46 -19.10 11.86
CA ASP A 99 -8.20 -18.84 11.14
C ASP A 99 -8.39 -18.84 9.60
N PHE A 100 -9.53 -19.37 9.13
CA PHE A 100 -9.83 -19.54 7.70
C PHE A 100 -11.13 -18.86 7.28
N ARG A 101 -11.70 -17.98 8.10
CA ARG A 101 -12.93 -17.25 7.74
C ARG A 101 -12.83 -16.55 6.38
N HIS A 102 -11.68 -15.93 6.11
CA HIS A 102 -11.40 -15.31 4.82
C HIS A 102 -11.26 -16.35 3.70
N ALA A 103 -10.43 -17.39 3.89
CA ALA A 103 -10.24 -18.44 2.87
C ALA A 103 -11.55 -19.15 2.55
N ALA A 104 -12.44 -19.36 3.54
CA ALA A 104 -13.74 -19.98 3.35
C ALA A 104 -14.72 -19.11 2.54
N GLN A 105 -14.55 -17.79 2.58
CA GLN A 105 -15.41 -16.83 1.87
C GLN A 105 -14.89 -16.49 0.48
N THR A 106 -13.57 -16.36 0.33
CA THR A 106 -12.93 -15.81 -0.87
C THR A 106 -12.26 -16.88 -1.73
N HIS A 107 -11.85 -18.00 -1.13
CA HIS A 107 -11.07 -19.07 -1.77
C HIS A 107 -11.60 -20.47 -1.37
N PRO A 108 -12.91 -20.75 -1.58
CA PRO A 108 -13.55 -21.95 -1.03
C PRO A 108 -12.99 -23.25 -1.63
N ASP A 109 -12.55 -23.21 -2.89
CA ASP A 109 -11.98 -24.38 -3.57
C ASP A 109 -10.55 -24.66 -3.09
N GLU A 110 -9.74 -23.62 -2.91
CA GLU A 110 -8.38 -23.71 -2.35
C GLU A 110 -8.42 -24.10 -0.87
N LEU A 111 -9.37 -23.58 -0.08
CA LEU A 111 -9.57 -24.00 1.30
C LEU A 111 -10.01 -25.47 1.36
N SER A 112 -10.93 -25.89 0.50
CA SER A 112 -11.37 -27.29 0.44
C SER A 112 -10.23 -28.22 0.03
N GLY A 113 -9.39 -27.79 -0.92
CA GLY A 113 -8.16 -28.49 -1.30
C GLY A 113 -7.14 -28.55 -0.16
N PHE A 114 -6.95 -27.45 0.55
CA PHE A 114 -6.11 -27.36 1.72
C PHE A 114 -6.60 -28.28 2.84
N LEU A 115 -7.88 -28.29 3.19
CA LEU A 115 -8.43 -29.16 4.24
C LEU A 115 -8.28 -30.65 3.89
N ARG A 116 -8.41 -31.01 2.61
CA ARG A 116 -8.15 -32.38 2.12
C ARG A 116 -6.68 -32.78 2.17
N THR A 117 -5.77 -31.82 2.03
CA THR A 117 -4.31 -32.08 2.01
C THR A 117 -3.68 -31.89 3.39
N ALA A 118 -4.30 -31.09 4.26
CA ALA A 118 -3.91 -30.86 5.64
C ALA A 118 -4.05 -32.11 6.50
N SER A 119 -4.95 -33.04 6.13
CA SER A 119 -5.04 -34.37 6.73
C SER A 119 -3.84 -35.28 6.43
N ASP A 120 -3.05 -34.96 5.41
CA ASP A 120 -1.87 -35.71 4.95
C ASP A 120 -0.54 -35.04 5.35
N VAL A 121 -0.59 -33.98 6.17
CA VAL A 121 0.60 -33.27 6.66
C VAL A 121 1.41 -34.16 7.59
N SER A 122 2.74 -34.10 7.47
CA SER A 122 3.65 -34.85 8.34
C SER A 122 3.33 -34.62 9.82
N ARG A 123 3.42 -35.67 10.63
CA ARG A 123 3.30 -35.57 12.09
C ARG A 123 4.44 -34.75 12.70
N ASP A 124 5.54 -34.60 11.97
CA ASP A 124 6.69 -33.82 12.40
C ASP A 124 6.48 -32.33 12.12
N GLN A 125 6.45 -31.54 13.19
CA GLN A 125 6.35 -30.09 13.11
C GLN A 125 7.72 -29.43 13.24
N PRO A 126 7.95 -28.29 12.57
CA PRO A 126 9.18 -27.55 12.73
C PRO A 126 9.21 -26.86 14.10
N GLN A 127 10.31 -27.05 14.81
CA GLN A 127 10.65 -26.29 16.02
C GLN A 127 11.55 -25.13 15.63
N PHE A 128 11.22 -23.92 16.05
CA PHE A 128 11.96 -22.72 15.66
C PHE A 128 12.95 -22.27 16.73
N ALA A 129 14.11 -21.78 16.29
CA ALA A 129 15.08 -21.12 17.14
C ALA A 129 15.67 -19.88 16.45
N TRP A 130 15.99 -18.88 17.26
CA TRP A 130 16.74 -17.70 16.82
C TRP A 130 18.21 -18.07 16.61
N ARG A 131 18.72 -17.86 15.39
CA ARG A 131 20.10 -18.17 15.00
C ARG A 131 20.82 -16.94 14.46
N LYS A 132 22.11 -16.83 14.78
CA LYS A 132 22.93 -15.68 14.36
C LYS A 132 23.32 -15.80 12.90
N ILE A 133 23.29 -14.69 12.17
CA ILE A 133 23.81 -14.64 10.81
C ILE A 133 25.34 -14.83 10.85
N ARG A 134 25.86 -15.66 9.96
CA ARG A 134 27.29 -15.94 9.78
C ARG A 134 27.89 -15.18 8.60
N SER A 135 27.13 -15.04 7.52
CA SER A 135 27.58 -14.33 6.33
C SER A 135 26.41 -13.89 5.46
N ILE A 136 26.60 -12.77 4.77
CA ILE A 136 25.73 -12.23 3.73
C ILE A 136 26.64 -11.91 2.55
N ARG A 137 26.38 -12.48 1.38
CA ARG A 137 27.18 -12.27 0.17
C ARG A 137 26.28 -12.13 -1.04
N SER A 138 26.65 -11.27 -1.99
CA SER A 138 26.01 -11.25 -3.31
C SER A 138 26.57 -12.38 -4.17
N GLU A 139 25.71 -13.05 -4.92
CA GLU A 139 26.10 -14.02 -5.96
C GLU A 139 26.52 -13.31 -7.28
N GLY A 140 26.40 -11.98 -7.33
CA GLY A 140 26.94 -11.14 -8.40
C GLY A 140 25.99 -10.92 -9.57
N SER A 141 25.74 -11.94 -10.39
CA SER A 141 24.92 -11.79 -11.60
C SER A 141 23.43 -12.03 -11.34
N PRO A 142 22.50 -11.31 -12.00
CA PRO A 142 21.08 -11.61 -11.91
C PRO A 142 20.75 -13.04 -12.38
N GLU A 143 20.10 -13.82 -11.52
CA GLU A 143 19.67 -15.19 -11.80
C GLU A 143 18.16 -15.28 -11.92
N SER A 144 17.64 -16.44 -12.36
CA SER A 144 16.20 -16.69 -12.26
C SER A 144 15.82 -16.84 -10.79
N VAL A 145 14.93 -15.98 -10.32
CA VAL A 145 14.36 -16.05 -8.98
C VAL A 145 12.87 -16.34 -9.08
N TYR A 146 12.38 -17.09 -8.10
CA TYR A 146 11.01 -17.60 -8.08
C TYR A 146 10.30 -17.02 -6.88
N SER A 147 9.03 -16.65 -7.07
CA SER A 147 8.17 -16.14 -6.02
C SER A 147 6.81 -16.82 -6.09
N PHE A 148 6.18 -17.01 -4.95
CA PHE A 148 4.89 -17.66 -4.87
C PHE A 148 4.06 -17.06 -3.73
N GLU A 149 2.74 -17.11 -3.89
CA GLU A 149 1.79 -16.72 -2.85
C GLU A 149 1.34 -17.96 -2.09
N CYS A 150 1.28 -17.88 -0.75
CA CYS A 150 0.78 -18.97 0.08
C CYS A 150 -0.21 -18.48 1.14
N ILE A 151 -1.32 -19.20 1.31
CA ILE A 151 -2.38 -18.90 2.28
C ILE A 151 -2.37 -19.95 3.40
N PRO A 152 -2.75 -19.62 4.66
CA PRO A 152 -3.34 -18.35 5.09
C PRO A 152 -2.35 -17.34 5.68
N ALA A 153 -1.14 -17.77 6.05
CA ALA A 153 -0.22 -16.95 6.85
C ALA A 153 0.79 -16.13 6.02
N HIS A 154 0.88 -16.37 4.70
CA HIS A 154 1.78 -15.65 3.78
C HIS A 154 3.26 -15.66 4.19
N THR A 155 3.62 -16.53 5.13
CA THR A 155 4.99 -16.87 5.48
C THR A 155 5.29 -18.28 5.01
N TYR A 156 6.57 -18.59 4.84
CA TYR A 156 6.99 -19.93 4.50
C TYR A 156 8.41 -20.21 4.98
N ILE A 157 8.74 -21.49 5.05
CA ILE A 157 10.09 -21.96 5.39
C ILE A 157 10.87 -22.19 4.08
N CYS A 158 11.95 -21.43 3.89
CA CYS A 158 12.87 -21.57 2.76
C CYS A 158 14.29 -21.86 3.28
N ASN A 159 14.85 -23.01 2.94
CA ASN A 159 16.16 -23.48 3.45
C ASN A 159 16.32 -23.35 4.98
N GLY A 160 15.22 -23.59 5.71
CA GLY A 160 15.16 -23.47 7.15
C GLY A 160 14.89 -22.06 7.69
N PHE A 161 14.81 -21.01 6.86
CA PHE A 161 14.52 -19.63 7.26
C PHE A 161 13.03 -19.30 7.11
N VAL A 162 12.50 -18.49 8.01
CA VAL A 162 11.12 -17.99 7.92
C VAL A 162 11.08 -16.67 7.13
N VAL A 163 10.36 -16.66 6.01
CA VAL A 163 10.25 -15.56 5.03
C VAL A 163 8.78 -15.22 4.70
N HIS A 164 8.46 -14.15 3.94
CA HIS A 164 7.08 -13.59 3.87
C HIS A 164 6.65 -12.86 2.56
N ASN A 165 5.32 -12.76 2.31
CA ASN A 165 4.66 -12.00 1.21
C ASN A 165 3.69 -10.88 1.71
N CYS A 166 3.76 -9.63 1.20
CA CYS A 166 3.08 -8.38 1.68
C CYS A 166 1.63 -8.46 2.29
N ARG A 167 1.30 -7.58 3.28
CA ARG A 167 0.09 -7.72 4.19
C ARG A 167 -1.10 -6.73 4.10
N TYR A 168 -1.05 -5.57 3.42
CA TYR A 168 -1.86 -4.40 3.88
C TYR A 168 -2.64 -3.60 2.81
N CYS A 169 -2.73 -4.06 1.56
CA CYS A 169 -3.42 -3.29 0.52
C CYS A 169 -4.94 -3.34 0.70
N GLN A 170 -5.62 -2.19 0.84
CA GLN A 170 -7.10 -2.13 0.90
C GLN A 170 -7.74 -2.39 -0.48
N ASN A 171 -6.97 -2.20 -1.57
CA ASN A 171 -7.32 -2.60 -2.94
C ASN A 171 -6.54 -3.88 -3.34
N PHE A 172 -6.41 -4.84 -2.41
CA PHE A 172 -5.62 -6.06 -2.68
C PHE A 172 -6.15 -6.83 -3.88
N ASP A 173 -7.47 -6.80 -4.09
CA ASP A 173 -8.13 -7.52 -5.16
C ASP A 173 -7.69 -7.01 -6.53
N ILE A 174 -7.45 -5.69 -6.69
CA ILE A 174 -6.96 -5.11 -7.96
C ILE A 174 -5.42 -5.16 -8.05
N SER A 175 -4.72 -4.88 -6.94
CA SER A 175 -3.25 -4.80 -6.94
C SER A 175 -2.55 -6.16 -7.01
N GLN A 176 -3.21 -7.25 -6.59
CA GLN A 176 -2.68 -8.61 -6.63
C GLN A 176 -3.30 -9.48 -7.73
N ARG A 177 -4.15 -8.88 -8.58
CA ARG A 177 -4.82 -9.56 -9.70
C ARG A 177 -3.79 -9.98 -10.74
N ARG A 178 -3.88 -11.24 -11.19
CA ARG A 178 -2.93 -11.87 -12.13
C ARG A 178 -3.43 -11.91 -13.56
N LYS A 179 -4.73 -11.74 -13.76
CA LYS A 179 -5.35 -11.59 -15.06
C LYS A 179 -5.61 -10.10 -15.29
N VAL A 180 -5.09 -9.58 -16.39
CA VAL A 180 -5.46 -8.24 -16.84
C VAL A 180 -6.91 -8.32 -17.29
N GLU A 181 -7.80 -7.81 -16.45
CA GLU A 181 -9.22 -7.69 -16.71
C GLU A 181 -9.55 -6.24 -17.04
N GLY A 182 -10.61 -6.04 -17.81
CA GLY A 182 -11.00 -4.75 -18.33
C GLY A 182 -11.03 -4.77 -19.84
N ILE A 183 -10.68 -3.63 -20.43
CA ILE A 183 -10.85 -3.31 -21.84
C ILE A 183 -9.51 -2.85 -22.40
N ALA A 184 -9.20 -3.25 -23.63
CA ALA A 184 -8.09 -2.67 -24.35
C ALA A 184 -8.54 -1.29 -24.87
N VAL A 185 -7.79 -0.25 -24.52
CA VAL A 185 -8.07 1.13 -24.92
C VAL A 185 -6.77 1.82 -25.32
N GLU A 186 -6.84 2.62 -26.38
CA GLU A 186 -5.78 3.56 -26.74
C GLU A 186 -5.93 4.85 -25.93
N PRO A 187 -4.87 5.68 -25.80
CA PRO A 187 -4.95 6.92 -25.03
C PRO A 187 -6.12 7.84 -25.44
N GLN A 188 -6.41 7.91 -26.75
CA GLN A 188 -7.50 8.72 -27.29
C GLN A 188 -8.88 8.19 -26.91
N ASP A 189 -9.02 6.88 -26.69
CA ASP A 189 -10.27 6.28 -26.23
C ASP A 189 -10.59 6.74 -24.80
N VAL A 190 -9.60 6.78 -23.92
CA VAL A 190 -9.76 7.28 -22.53
C VAL A 190 -10.22 8.73 -22.52
N VAL A 191 -9.62 9.58 -23.36
CA VAL A 191 -10.00 10.99 -23.48
C VAL A 191 -11.41 11.14 -24.03
N ARG A 192 -11.75 10.40 -25.10
CA ARG A 192 -13.09 10.42 -25.69
C ARG A 192 -14.16 10.01 -24.68
N MET A 193 -13.96 8.88 -23.98
CA MET A 193 -14.88 8.41 -22.95
C MET A 193 -15.04 9.44 -21.83
N THR A 194 -13.94 10.08 -21.40
CA THR A 194 -13.98 11.12 -20.36
C THR A 194 -14.86 12.31 -20.79
N LEU A 195 -14.75 12.73 -22.05
CA LEU A 195 -15.56 13.83 -22.61
C LEU A 195 -17.04 13.44 -22.78
N GLU A 196 -17.31 12.24 -23.31
CA GLU A 196 -18.67 11.72 -23.48
C GLU A 196 -19.44 11.65 -22.16
N GLN A 197 -18.73 11.40 -21.07
CA GLN A 197 -19.27 11.36 -19.72
C GLN A 197 -19.35 12.73 -19.03
N GLY A 198 -18.95 13.82 -19.71
CA GLY A 198 -19.02 15.18 -19.16
C GLY A 198 -18.09 15.41 -17.97
N CYS A 199 -17.06 14.58 -17.80
CA CYS A 199 -16.07 14.72 -16.73
C CYS A 199 -15.17 15.93 -16.93
N GLN A 200 -14.67 16.52 -15.84
CA GLN A 200 -13.73 17.67 -15.87
C GLN A 200 -12.26 17.24 -15.94
N GLY A 201 -12.00 15.95 -15.75
CA GLY A 201 -10.66 15.39 -15.69
C GLY A 201 -10.72 13.90 -15.42
N LEU A 202 -9.54 13.31 -15.29
CA LEU A 202 -9.37 11.90 -14.99
C LEU A 202 -8.26 11.68 -13.96
N ALA A 203 -8.40 10.60 -13.21
CA ALA A 203 -7.45 10.20 -12.18
C ALA A 203 -6.83 8.84 -12.53
N TYR A 204 -5.52 8.73 -12.33
CA TYR A 204 -4.75 7.50 -12.44
C TYR A 204 -4.48 7.00 -11.02
N THR A 205 -5.09 5.86 -10.65
CA THR A 205 -5.22 5.42 -9.25
C THR A 205 -5.29 3.90 -9.11
N TYR A 206 -5.63 3.42 -7.91
CA TYR A 206 -5.70 2.03 -7.40
C TYR A 206 -4.35 1.32 -7.31
N ASN A 207 -3.56 1.37 -8.38
CA ASN A 207 -2.15 0.99 -8.41
C ASN A 207 -1.26 2.24 -8.45
N GLN A 208 0.07 2.04 -8.42
CA GLN A 208 1.01 3.14 -8.54
C GLN A 208 1.05 3.65 -10.00
N PRO A 209 0.67 4.90 -10.30
CA PRO A 209 0.51 5.36 -11.69
C PRO A 209 1.82 5.42 -12.48
N THR A 210 2.97 5.52 -11.81
CA THR A 210 4.28 5.56 -12.48
C THR A 210 4.72 4.23 -13.09
N ILE A 211 4.06 3.11 -12.77
CA ILE A 211 4.32 1.82 -13.43
C ILE A 211 3.83 1.79 -14.88
N PHE A 212 2.92 2.70 -15.25
CA PHE A 212 2.38 2.86 -16.61
C PHE A 212 2.57 4.31 -17.10
N MET A 213 3.65 4.97 -16.68
CA MET A 213 3.90 6.40 -16.90
C MET A 213 3.78 6.82 -18.37
N GLU A 214 4.28 6.03 -19.32
CA GLU A 214 4.23 6.36 -20.75
C GLU A 214 2.79 6.43 -21.25
N PHE A 215 1.96 5.47 -20.84
CA PHE A 215 0.54 5.44 -21.18
C PHE A 215 -0.21 6.60 -20.50
N ALA A 216 0.05 6.86 -19.21
CA ALA A 216 -0.53 7.98 -18.49
C ALA A 216 -0.13 9.34 -19.10
N ARG A 217 1.13 9.48 -19.52
CA ARG A 217 1.63 10.68 -20.20
C ARG A 217 0.90 10.91 -21.52
N ASP A 218 0.78 9.87 -22.34
CA ASP A 218 0.16 9.99 -23.66
C ASP A 218 -1.34 10.32 -23.55
N ILE A 219 -2.04 9.73 -22.57
CA ILE A 219 -3.42 10.12 -22.20
C ILE A 219 -3.43 11.57 -21.76
N GLY A 220 -2.57 11.96 -20.81
CA GLY A 220 -2.65 13.27 -20.20
C GLY A 220 -2.31 14.41 -21.13
N MET A 221 -1.38 14.20 -22.06
CA MET A 221 -1.08 15.16 -23.13
C MET A 221 -2.28 15.35 -24.07
N ALA A 222 -3.02 14.28 -24.38
CA ALA A 222 -4.25 14.37 -25.17
C ALA A 222 -5.40 15.01 -24.36
N ALA A 223 -5.53 14.66 -23.08
CA ALA A 223 -6.53 15.19 -22.16
C ALA A 223 -6.37 16.71 -21.97
N ARG A 224 -5.14 17.21 -21.79
CA ARG A 224 -4.87 18.65 -21.68
C ARG A 224 -5.29 19.42 -22.95
N LYS A 225 -5.04 18.86 -24.14
CA LYS A 225 -5.51 19.46 -25.41
C LYS A 225 -7.04 19.54 -25.48
N ALA A 226 -7.74 18.63 -24.82
CA ALA A 226 -9.19 18.62 -24.69
C ALA A 226 -9.73 19.45 -23.50
N GLY A 227 -8.85 20.11 -22.72
CA GLY A 227 -9.25 20.92 -21.56
C GLY A 227 -9.57 20.11 -20.30
N LEU A 228 -9.14 18.85 -20.23
CA LEU A 228 -9.32 17.95 -19.08
C LEU A 228 -8.14 18.01 -18.13
N MET A 229 -8.43 17.93 -16.82
CA MET A 229 -7.42 17.84 -15.77
C MET A 229 -6.89 16.40 -15.59
N ASN A 230 -5.62 16.28 -15.23
CA ASN A 230 -4.95 15.01 -14.94
C ASN A 230 -4.53 14.92 -13.48
N ILE A 231 -4.93 13.84 -12.82
CA ILE A 231 -4.74 13.63 -11.39
C ILE A 231 -4.01 12.32 -11.12
N PHE A 232 -2.91 12.35 -10.39
CA PHE A 232 -2.28 11.13 -9.86
C PHE A 232 -2.70 10.89 -8.41
N VAL A 233 -3.03 9.64 -8.10
CA VAL A 233 -3.09 9.12 -6.73
C VAL A 233 -1.92 8.17 -6.59
N SER A 234 -0.89 8.59 -5.87
CA SER A 234 0.45 8.01 -5.92
C SER A 234 0.96 7.69 -4.53
N ASN A 235 1.74 6.63 -4.37
CA ASN A 235 2.52 6.39 -3.15
C ASN A 235 3.78 7.28 -3.06
N GLY A 236 4.10 8.04 -4.12
CA GLY A 236 5.21 8.97 -4.20
C GLY A 236 6.61 8.33 -4.18
N TYR A 237 6.74 7.02 -4.32
CA TYR A 237 8.03 6.33 -4.38
C TYR A 237 8.62 6.35 -5.81
N ASP A 238 8.70 7.56 -6.39
CA ASP A 238 9.00 7.78 -7.80
C ASP A 238 10.48 8.08 -8.04
N THR A 239 10.99 7.72 -9.22
CA THR A 239 12.36 8.09 -9.60
C THR A 239 12.42 9.56 -10.06
N PRO A 240 13.60 10.20 -10.00
CA PRO A 240 13.78 11.56 -10.52
C PRO A 240 13.36 11.71 -11.99
N GLU A 241 13.57 10.68 -12.81
CA GLU A 241 13.18 10.64 -14.22
C GLU A 241 11.66 10.66 -14.39
N ALA A 242 10.94 9.88 -13.57
CA ALA A 242 9.49 9.89 -13.56
C ALA A 242 8.94 11.28 -13.18
N VAL A 243 9.50 11.89 -12.13
CA VAL A 243 9.11 13.25 -11.71
C VAL A 243 9.36 14.28 -12.82
N ALA A 244 10.45 14.14 -13.58
CA ALA A 244 10.77 15.06 -14.68
C ALA A 244 9.76 14.99 -15.85
N GLU A 245 9.03 13.89 -16.02
CA GLU A 245 7.98 13.75 -17.03
C GLU A 245 6.65 14.41 -16.61
N MET A 246 6.37 14.48 -15.30
CA MET A 246 5.08 14.95 -14.77
C MET A 246 4.64 16.33 -15.30
N PRO A 247 5.49 17.37 -15.37
CA PRO A 247 5.07 18.71 -15.83
C PRO A 247 4.47 18.74 -17.24
N LYS A 248 4.78 17.73 -18.08
CA LYS A 248 4.28 17.65 -19.46
C LYS A 248 2.76 17.42 -19.51
N PHE A 249 2.18 16.79 -18.49
CA PHE A 249 0.78 16.38 -18.53
C PHE A 249 0.02 16.44 -17.20
N LEU A 250 0.70 16.35 -16.06
CA LEU A 250 0.07 16.22 -14.74
C LEU A 250 -0.31 17.58 -14.16
N ASP A 251 -1.53 17.69 -13.64
CA ASP A 251 -2.05 18.93 -13.04
C ASP A 251 -2.11 18.82 -11.50
N CYS A 252 -2.51 17.66 -10.98
CA CYS A 252 -2.61 17.40 -9.55
C CYS A 252 -2.02 16.03 -9.18
N ILE A 253 -1.46 15.94 -7.98
CA ILE A 253 -1.06 14.68 -7.37
C ILE A 253 -1.45 14.65 -5.90
N THR A 254 -1.98 13.52 -5.45
CA THR A 254 -2.00 13.19 -4.03
C THR A 254 -0.94 12.13 -3.75
N VAL A 255 -0.13 12.38 -2.72
CA VAL A 255 0.93 11.47 -2.27
C VAL A 255 0.49 10.79 -0.97
N ASP A 256 0.39 9.47 -1.04
CA ASP A 256 -0.20 8.62 0.00
C ASP A 256 0.87 8.05 0.93
N PHE A 257 0.92 8.59 2.14
CA PHE A 257 1.61 7.98 3.27
C PHE A 257 0.74 6.93 3.95
N LYS A 258 1.40 6.06 4.70
CA LYS A 258 0.75 5.14 5.63
C LYS A 258 1.56 5.16 6.91
N GLY A 259 0.88 5.36 8.04
CA GLY A 259 1.53 5.49 9.34
C GLY A 259 2.63 6.57 9.34
N SER A 260 2.34 7.71 8.70
CA SER A 260 3.23 8.88 8.63
C SER A 260 4.60 8.62 8.00
N GLY A 261 4.76 7.51 7.26
CA GLY A 261 6.04 7.14 6.63
C GLY A 261 7.12 6.67 7.61
N GLU A 262 6.75 6.29 8.84
CA GLU A 262 7.72 5.86 9.84
C GLU A 262 8.51 4.63 9.37
N THR A 263 9.84 4.69 9.51
CA THR A 263 10.74 3.66 8.96
C THR A 263 10.38 2.25 9.42
N LYS A 264 10.10 2.07 10.72
CA LYS A 264 9.70 0.75 11.26
C LYS A 264 8.37 0.27 10.70
N PHE A 265 7.43 1.19 10.48
CA PHE A 265 6.13 0.88 9.91
C PHE A 265 6.29 0.48 8.44
N VAL A 266 6.97 1.30 7.62
CA VAL A 266 7.12 1.03 6.19
C VAL A 266 7.96 -0.22 5.91
N GLN A 267 8.97 -0.53 6.73
CA GLN A 267 9.72 -1.79 6.61
C GLN A 267 8.83 -2.99 6.92
N ARG A 268 8.08 -2.93 8.03
CA ARG A 268 7.32 -4.07 8.54
C ARG A 268 6.06 -4.35 7.71
N TYR A 269 5.34 -3.30 7.34
CA TYR A 269 4.06 -3.43 6.67
C TYR A 269 4.23 -3.21 5.18
N ILE A 270 4.94 -2.16 4.73
CA ILE A 270 5.02 -1.79 3.31
C ILE A 270 6.00 -2.62 2.50
N GLY A 271 7.18 -2.93 3.06
CA GLY A 271 8.26 -3.65 2.39
C GLY A 271 9.30 -2.75 1.72
N ILE A 272 9.35 -1.45 2.05
CA ILE A 272 10.40 -0.52 1.60
C ILE A 272 11.41 -0.22 2.72
N PRO A 273 12.69 0.09 2.40
CA PRO A 273 13.71 0.35 3.42
C PRO A 273 13.41 1.55 4.32
N ASN A 274 12.88 2.63 3.75
CA ASN A 274 12.43 3.84 4.44
C ASN A 274 11.55 4.66 3.47
N ALA A 275 10.95 5.74 3.99
CA ALA A 275 10.12 6.66 3.21
C ALA A 275 10.89 7.86 2.63
N ASP A 276 12.20 7.97 2.83
CA ASP A 276 13.03 9.12 2.41
C ASP A 276 12.83 9.47 0.92
N PRO A 277 12.78 8.49 -0.01
CA PRO A 277 12.51 8.78 -1.44
C PRO A 277 11.16 9.44 -1.71
N ILE A 278 10.16 9.23 -0.84
CA ILE A 278 8.83 9.87 -0.96
C ILE A 278 8.95 11.36 -0.65
N PHE A 279 9.69 11.70 0.43
CA PHE A 279 9.95 13.09 0.78
C PHE A 279 10.74 13.80 -0.34
N ASP A 280 11.80 13.19 -0.85
CA ASP A 280 12.57 13.70 -1.99
C ASP A 280 11.68 13.93 -3.23
N THR A 281 10.80 12.97 -3.54
CA THR A 281 9.85 13.07 -4.66
C THR A 281 8.93 14.27 -4.50
N ILE A 282 8.35 14.47 -3.32
CA ILE A 282 7.48 15.62 -3.02
C ILE A 282 8.22 16.94 -3.24
N GLN A 283 9.48 17.05 -2.78
CA GLN A 283 10.29 18.25 -2.99
C GLN A 283 10.55 18.50 -4.48
N ARG A 284 10.92 17.46 -5.23
CA ARG A 284 11.14 17.56 -6.69
C ARG A 284 9.89 17.97 -7.45
N ILE A 285 8.72 17.41 -7.10
CA ILE A 285 7.45 17.79 -7.74
C ILE A 285 7.14 19.25 -7.46
N ARG A 286 7.29 19.71 -6.20
CA ARG A 286 7.08 21.12 -5.83
C ARG A 286 7.98 22.06 -6.63
N ASP A 287 9.25 21.69 -6.80
CA ASP A 287 10.23 22.50 -7.53
C ASP A 287 9.85 22.71 -9.00
N THR A 288 9.07 21.79 -9.59
CA THR A 288 8.52 21.98 -10.95
C THR A 288 7.53 23.13 -11.03
N LYS A 289 6.85 23.47 -9.91
CA LYS A 289 5.76 24.46 -9.82
C LYS A 289 4.58 24.21 -10.77
N ALA A 290 4.53 23.01 -11.37
CA ALA A 290 3.56 22.66 -12.40
C ALA A 290 2.38 21.86 -11.85
N THR A 291 2.53 21.25 -10.67
CA THR A 291 1.58 20.28 -10.13
C THR A 291 1.09 20.72 -8.76
N HIS A 292 -0.23 20.70 -8.55
CA HIS A 292 -0.85 20.85 -7.24
C HIS A 292 -0.63 19.58 -6.41
N ILE A 293 -0.14 19.71 -5.18
CA ILE A 293 0.20 18.57 -4.31
C ILE A 293 -0.78 18.54 -3.14
N GLU A 294 -1.33 17.35 -2.87
CA GLU A 294 -2.02 17.02 -1.63
C GLU A 294 -1.35 15.83 -0.95
N ILE A 295 -1.45 15.75 0.36
CA ILE A 295 -0.89 14.64 1.13
C ILE A 295 -2.04 13.84 1.75
N THR A 296 -2.00 12.52 1.63
CA THR A 296 -2.88 11.66 2.43
C THR A 296 -2.04 10.79 3.36
N ASP A 297 -2.57 10.43 4.52
CA ASP A 297 -1.94 9.48 5.44
C ASP A 297 -2.98 8.51 5.98
N LEU A 298 -2.83 7.22 5.65
CA LEU A 298 -3.68 6.16 6.18
C LEU A 298 -3.21 5.77 7.58
N ILE A 299 -4.03 6.06 8.58
CA ILE A 299 -3.71 5.83 9.99
C ILE A 299 -4.17 4.45 10.42
N ILE A 300 -3.22 3.55 10.71
CA ILE A 300 -3.53 2.20 11.21
C ILE A 300 -3.36 2.19 12.75
N PRO A 301 -4.40 1.83 13.52
CA PRO A 301 -4.32 1.82 14.98
C PRO A 301 -3.17 0.98 15.52
N GLN A 302 -2.59 1.40 16.64
CA GLN A 302 -1.52 0.75 17.40
C GLN A 302 -0.16 0.68 16.71
N VAL A 303 -0.09 0.85 15.38
CA VAL A 303 1.14 0.62 14.60
C VAL A 303 1.51 1.79 13.70
N GLY A 304 0.54 2.62 13.33
CA GLY A 304 0.71 3.80 12.47
C GLY A 304 -0.10 5.00 12.97
N ASP A 305 -0.39 5.06 14.27
CA ASP A 305 -1.15 6.14 14.94
C ASP A 305 -0.31 6.94 15.94
N ASP A 306 1.02 6.95 15.75
CA ASP A 306 1.96 7.71 16.57
C ASP A 306 1.88 9.22 16.27
N LEU A 307 1.56 10.01 17.29
CA LEU A 307 1.35 11.46 17.12
C LEU A 307 2.66 12.23 16.90
N ASP A 308 3.80 11.72 17.37
CA ASP A 308 5.11 12.35 17.11
C ASP A 308 5.51 12.18 15.64
N ALA A 309 5.24 11.01 15.06
CA ALA A 309 5.37 10.76 13.63
C ALA A 309 4.45 11.66 12.80
N ALA A 310 3.17 11.76 13.19
CA ALA A 310 2.21 12.65 12.54
C ALA A 310 2.66 14.12 12.59
N ARG A 311 3.27 14.54 13.71
CA ARG A 311 3.84 15.88 13.88
C ARG A 311 5.01 16.13 12.94
N LYS A 312 5.93 15.17 12.82
CA LYS A 312 7.06 15.27 11.87
C LYS A 312 6.58 15.39 10.43
N LEU A 313 5.63 14.55 10.01
CA LEU A 313 5.05 14.62 8.67
C LEU A 313 4.35 15.96 8.43
N SER A 314 3.50 16.39 9.37
CA SER A 314 2.77 17.66 9.26
C SER A 314 3.72 18.86 9.20
N LYS A 315 4.78 18.84 10.01
CA LYS A 315 5.82 19.86 10.01
C LYS A 315 6.58 19.90 8.69
N PHE A 316 6.95 18.74 8.14
CA PHE A 316 7.55 18.64 6.81
C PHE A 316 6.64 19.28 5.76
N VAL A 317 5.35 18.93 5.74
CA VAL A 317 4.38 19.50 4.78
C VAL A 317 4.29 21.01 4.92
N TYR A 318 4.28 21.53 6.15
CA TYR A 318 4.28 22.97 6.40
C TYR A 318 5.56 23.65 5.91
N ASP A 319 6.73 23.14 6.31
CA ASP A 319 8.03 23.76 6.02
C ASP A 319 8.35 23.72 4.52
N GLU A 320 7.99 22.63 3.86
CA GLU A 320 8.31 22.38 2.46
C GLU A 320 7.22 22.89 1.51
N LEU A 321 5.96 22.51 1.72
CA LEU A 321 4.88 22.83 0.77
C LEU A 321 4.08 24.08 1.18
N GLY A 322 4.15 24.48 2.44
CA GLY A 322 3.50 25.68 2.98
C GLY A 322 2.16 25.41 3.67
N PRO A 323 1.64 26.40 4.41
CA PRO A 323 0.45 26.25 5.27
C PRO A 323 -0.87 25.99 4.53
N GLU A 324 -0.89 26.22 3.22
CA GLU A 324 -2.08 26.07 2.38
C GLU A 324 -2.17 24.70 1.70
N THR A 325 -1.19 23.83 1.93
CA THR A 325 -1.18 22.47 1.39
C THR A 325 -2.22 21.60 2.09
N PRO A 326 -3.14 20.96 1.35
CA PRO A 326 -4.08 20.01 1.92
C PRO A 326 -3.40 18.76 2.47
N ILE A 327 -3.80 18.36 3.68
CA ILE A 327 -3.46 17.05 4.25
C ILE A 327 -4.74 16.31 4.70
N HIS A 328 -4.81 15.01 4.40
CA HIS A 328 -5.95 14.16 4.71
C HIS A 328 -5.51 12.98 5.57
N PHE A 329 -6.13 12.81 6.74
CA PHE A 329 -5.95 11.61 7.55
C PHE A 329 -7.07 10.63 7.26
N LEU A 330 -6.71 9.46 6.75
CA LEU A 330 -7.66 8.47 6.26
C LEU A 330 -7.90 7.39 7.31
N ARG A 331 -9.18 7.04 7.48
CA ARG A 331 -9.58 5.89 8.28
C ARG A 331 -9.13 4.59 7.61
N PHE A 332 -8.36 3.80 8.35
CA PHE A 332 -8.12 2.39 8.04
C PHE A 332 -9.36 1.56 8.33
N HIS A 333 -9.65 0.65 7.43
CA HIS A 333 -10.62 -0.42 7.59
C HIS A 333 -9.93 -1.76 7.26
N PRO A 334 -10.07 -2.78 8.13
CA PRO A 334 -9.41 -4.08 7.97
C PRO A 334 -10.12 -4.93 6.91
N ASP A 335 -9.80 -4.67 5.64
CA ASP A 335 -10.43 -5.36 4.50
C ASP A 335 -9.64 -6.56 3.98
N TYR A 336 -8.36 -6.65 4.35
CA TYR A 336 -7.45 -7.65 3.80
C TYR A 336 -6.86 -8.56 4.86
N LYS A 337 -5.55 -8.47 5.13
CA LYS A 337 -4.82 -9.38 6.02
C LYS A 337 -4.39 -8.74 7.34
N MET A 338 -4.61 -7.43 7.52
CA MET A 338 -4.38 -6.69 8.76
C MET A 338 -5.66 -6.64 9.64
N ASN A 339 -6.29 -7.80 9.83
CA ASN A 339 -7.57 -7.92 10.54
C ASN A 339 -7.43 -7.91 12.07
N GLU A 340 -6.20 -8.01 12.57
CA GLU A 340 -5.88 -7.89 13.98
C GLU A 340 -6.04 -6.46 14.51
N PHE A 341 -6.06 -5.46 13.62
CA PHE A 341 -6.29 -4.07 13.97
C PHE A 341 -7.75 -3.67 13.73
N PRO A 342 -8.36 -2.90 14.64
CA PRO A 342 -9.70 -2.38 14.41
C PRO A 342 -9.68 -1.30 13.32
N TRP A 343 -10.87 -0.90 12.89
CA TRP A 343 -11.05 0.36 12.18
C TRP A 343 -10.43 1.50 12.98
N THR A 344 -9.81 2.49 12.32
CA THR A 344 -9.27 3.65 13.04
C THR A 344 -10.38 4.34 13.81
N PRO A 345 -10.24 4.52 15.13
CA PRO A 345 -11.20 5.30 15.89
C PRO A 345 -11.25 6.75 15.39
N GLN A 346 -12.43 7.35 15.39
CA GLN A 346 -12.60 8.76 15.04
C GLN A 346 -11.69 9.66 15.88
N GLU A 347 -11.63 9.42 17.19
CA GLU A 347 -10.79 10.19 18.12
C GLU A 347 -9.31 10.15 17.74
N THR A 348 -8.82 9.00 17.23
CA THR A 348 -7.43 8.88 16.75
C THR A 348 -7.19 9.81 15.57
N LEU A 349 -8.10 9.84 14.59
CA LEU A 349 -8.00 10.73 13.44
C LEU A 349 -8.10 12.22 13.85
N GLU A 350 -9.01 12.55 14.77
CA GLU A 350 -9.14 13.91 15.31
C GLU A 350 -7.85 14.40 15.98
N LYS A 351 -7.15 13.53 16.72
CA LYS A 351 -5.84 13.86 17.31
C LYS A 351 -4.78 14.14 16.24
N HIS A 352 -4.72 13.35 15.18
CA HIS A 352 -3.81 13.61 14.05
C HIS A 352 -4.13 14.94 13.37
N CYS A 353 -5.42 15.23 13.15
CA CYS A 353 -5.85 16.52 12.61
C CYS A 353 -5.50 17.70 13.52
N ALA A 354 -5.60 17.54 14.84
CA ALA A 354 -5.23 18.57 15.80
C ALA A 354 -3.73 18.88 15.70
N VAL A 355 -2.88 17.85 15.68
CA VAL A 355 -1.43 17.98 15.48
C VAL A 355 -1.10 18.74 14.20
N ALA A 356 -1.71 18.37 13.06
CA ALA A 356 -1.48 19.06 11.79
C ALA A 356 -1.87 20.54 11.83
N LYS A 357 -2.96 20.89 12.53
CA LYS A 357 -3.38 22.29 12.72
C LYS A 357 -2.45 23.05 13.65
N GLU A 358 -1.92 22.42 14.70
CA GLU A 358 -0.92 22.99 15.60
C GLU A 358 0.38 23.35 14.86
N GLU A 359 0.80 22.52 13.90
CA GLU A 359 1.93 22.83 13.01
C GLU A 359 1.62 23.95 11.99
N GLY A 360 0.37 24.42 11.92
CA GLY A 360 -0.03 25.59 11.14
C GLY A 360 -0.65 25.28 9.78
N LEU A 361 -0.95 24.02 9.47
CA LEU A 361 -1.67 23.64 8.26
C LEU A 361 -3.13 24.12 8.33
N LYS A 362 -3.58 24.84 7.30
CA LYS A 362 -4.91 25.46 7.23
C LYS A 362 -6.00 24.52 6.74
N TYR A 363 -5.64 23.55 5.90
CA TYR A 363 -6.57 22.64 5.22
C TYR A 363 -6.28 21.20 5.63
N VAL A 364 -6.91 20.79 6.72
CA VAL A 364 -6.73 19.47 7.33
C VAL A 364 -8.06 18.73 7.32
N TYR A 365 -8.07 17.54 6.73
CA TYR A 365 -9.26 16.76 6.46
C TYR A 365 -9.23 15.37 7.12
N ILE A 366 -10.41 14.81 7.35
CA ILE A 366 -10.58 13.38 7.61
C ILE A 366 -11.25 12.74 6.41
N GLY A 367 -10.65 11.69 5.87
CA GLY A 367 -11.22 10.84 4.83
C GLY A 367 -11.64 9.46 5.35
N ASN A 368 -12.40 8.72 4.54
CA ASN A 368 -12.94 7.39 4.89
C ASN A 368 -13.81 7.37 6.16
N LEU A 369 -14.38 8.52 6.55
CA LEU A 369 -15.29 8.65 7.68
C LEU A 369 -16.47 9.55 7.31
N GLY A 370 -17.50 8.93 6.71
CA GLY A 370 -18.65 9.64 6.16
C GLY A 370 -19.36 10.57 7.15
N GLY A 371 -19.56 11.82 6.73
CA GLY A 371 -20.36 12.81 7.46
C GLY A 371 -19.62 13.52 8.60
N HIS A 372 -18.31 13.33 8.72
CA HIS A 372 -17.51 14.01 9.74
C HIS A 372 -17.34 15.51 9.40
N PRO A 373 -17.37 16.44 10.38
CA PRO A 373 -17.20 17.88 10.11
C PRO A 373 -15.89 18.23 9.38
N LEU A 374 -14.82 17.47 9.61
CA LEU A 374 -13.54 17.63 8.91
C LEU A 374 -13.52 17.12 7.45
N GLU A 375 -14.66 16.72 6.87
CA GLU A 375 -14.80 16.60 5.41
C GLU A 375 -14.95 17.97 4.72
N HIS A 376 -15.37 18.99 5.47
CA HIS A 376 -15.65 20.32 4.95
C HIS A 376 -14.36 21.13 4.76
N THR A 377 -14.33 22.00 3.76
CA THR A 377 -13.31 23.06 3.69
C THR A 377 -13.77 24.23 4.54
N TYR A 378 -12.98 24.62 5.53
CA TYR A 378 -13.20 25.80 6.36
C TYR A 378 -12.34 26.97 5.87
N CYS A 379 -12.88 28.18 5.97
CA CYS A 379 -12.14 29.40 5.67
C CYS A 379 -11.13 29.70 6.79
N PRO A 380 -9.82 29.80 6.51
CA PRO A 380 -8.82 30.06 7.55
C PRO A 380 -8.94 31.48 8.14
N GLY A 381 -9.59 32.42 7.45
CA GLY A 381 -9.74 33.79 7.93
C GLY A 381 -10.91 34.00 8.91
N CYS A 382 -11.97 33.19 8.85
CA CYS A 382 -13.15 33.41 9.71
C CYS A 382 -13.79 32.13 10.28
N GLY A 383 -13.22 30.95 9.99
CA GLY A 383 -13.70 29.65 10.45
C GLY A 383 -15.05 29.20 9.86
N ALA A 384 -15.65 29.97 8.95
CA ALA A 384 -16.90 29.57 8.30
C ALA A 384 -16.66 28.46 7.27
N ILE A 385 -17.64 27.58 7.08
CA ILE A 385 -17.61 26.57 6.01
C ILE A 385 -17.55 27.29 4.66
N ALA A 386 -16.49 27.03 3.90
CA ALA A 386 -16.29 27.51 2.54
C ALA A 386 -16.86 26.53 1.51
N ILE A 387 -16.63 25.23 1.71
CA ILE A 387 -17.20 24.15 0.90
C ILE A 387 -17.70 23.07 1.87
N ARG A 388 -18.99 22.77 1.80
CA ARG A 388 -19.62 21.72 2.59
C ARG A 388 -19.69 20.45 1.78
N ARG A 389 -19.29 19.33 2.40
CA ARG A 389 -19.24 18.02 1.76
C ARG A 389 -20.01 16.98 2.56
N TYR A 390 -20.39 15.91 1.89
CA TYR A 390 -20.77 14.64 2.49
C TYR A 390 -20.13 13.55 1.64
N GLN A 391 -19.09 12.90 2.14
CA GLN A 391 -18.25 12.01 1.33
C GLN A 391 -17.81 12.70 0.03
N PHE A 392 -18.17 12.13 -1.13
CA PHE A 392 -17.83 12.66 -2.44
C PHE A 392 -18.69 13.88 -2.83
N ASP A 393 -19.84 14.10 -2.21
CA ASP A 393 -20.80 15.13 -2.62
C ASP A 393 -20.46 16.52 -2.13
N ILE A 394 -20.67 17.52 -2.99
CA ILE A 394 -20.62 18.94 -2.62
C ILE A 394 -22.04 19.39 -2.28
N THR A 395 -22.34 19.56 -1.00
CA THR A 395 -23.67 19.94 -0.48
C THR A 395 -23.77 21.44 -0.17
N GLY A 396 -22.69 22.20 -0.38
CA GLY A 396 -22.69 23.65 -0.23
C GLY A 396 -21.42 24.30 -0.77
N TRP A 397 -21.59 25.43 -1.48
CA TRP A 397 -20.51 26.21 -2.06
C TRP A 397 -20.63 27.70 -1.68
N TYR A 398 -19.79 28.12 -0.74
CA TYR A 398 -19.84 29.44 -0.11
C TYR A 398 -18.67 30.32 -0.53
N LEU A 399 -18.20 30.12 -1.76
CA LEU A 399 -17.18 30.94 -2.42
C LEU A 399 -17.81 31.83 -3.49
N ASP A 400 -17.22 33.00 -3.70
CA ASP A 400 -17.56 33.89 -4.82
C ASP A 400 -16.93 33.40 -6.14
N LYS A 401 -17.11 34.19 -7.22
CA LYS A 401 -16.58 33.85 -8.56
C LYS A 401 -15.05 33.88 -8.67
N HIS A 402 -14.34 34.32 -7.63
CA HIS A 402 -12.89 34.39 -7.53
C HIS A 402 -12.35 33.43 -6.47
N ASN A 403 -13.16 32.46 -6.02
CA ASN A 403 -12.83 31.51 -4.96
C ASN A 403 -12.49 32.18 -3.61
N LYS A 404 -13.06 33.35 -3.33
CA LYS A 404 -12.97 34.01 -2.02
C LYS A 404 -14.15 33.62 -1.14
N CYS A 405 -13.89 33.49 0.15
CA CYS A 405 -14.93 33.23 1.15
C CYS A 405 -15.99 34.33 1.12
N LYS A 406 -17.27 33.97 0.92
CA LYS A 406 -18.38 34.94 0.90
C LYS A 406 -18.60 35.70 2.22
N LYS A 407 -18.07 35.20 3.34
CA LYS A 407 -18.24 35.81 4.67
C LYS A 407 -17.19 36.88 4.98
N CYS A 408 -15.92 36.65 4.66
CA CYS A 408 -14.82 37.53 5.05
C CYS A 408 -13.88 37.94 3.90
N GLY A 409 -14.07 37.43 2.68
CA GLY A 409 -13.26 37.78 1.51
C GLY A 409 -11.88 37.11 1.44
N THR A 410 -11.52 36.25 2.41
CA THR A 410 -10.27 35.48 2.38
C THR A 410 -10.20 34.60 1.12
N GLN A 411 -9.09 34.65 0.41
CA GLN A 411 -8.83 33.78 -0.74
C GLN A 411 -8.71 32.33 -0.25
N ILE A 412 -9.48 31.43 -0.87
CA ILE A 412 -9.31 29.98 -0.66
C ILE A 412 -8.56 29.43 -1.88
N PRO A 413 -7.51 28.61 -1.71
CA PRO A 413 -6.68 28.08 -2.78
C PRO A 413 -7.40 26.92 -3.48
N ILE A 414 -8.54 27.25 -4.08
CA ILE A 414 -9.30 26.35 -4.95
C ILE A 414 -9.00 26.74 -6.39
N VAL A 415 -8.67 25.74 -7.20
CA VAL A 415 -8.51 25.88 -8.65
C VAL A 415 -9.83 25.49 -9.32
N GLY A 416 -10.23 26.24 -10.36
CA GLY A 416 -11.47 25.99 -11.09
C GLY A 416 -12.72 26.60 -10.44
N LYS A 417 -13.89 26.14 -10.88
CA LYS A 417 -15.22 26.60 -10.44
C LYS A 417 -16.12 25.40 -10.17
N LEU A 418 -17.22 25.60 -9.44
CA LEU A 418 -18.23 24.57 -9.29
C LEU A 418 -18.96 24.35 -10.63
N GLU A 419 -18.74 23.19 -11.24
CA GLU A 419 -19.44 22.81 -12.47
C GLU A 419 -20.89 22.44 -12.23
N LYS A 420 -21.75 22.62 -13.24
CA LYS A 420 -23.19 22.34 -13.13
C LYS A 420 -23.49 20.86 -12.85
N THR A 421 -22.60 19.98 -13.29
CA THR A 421 -22.67 18.51 -13.16
C THR A 421 -22.49 18.04 -11.71
N PHE A 422 -22.13 18.91 -10.75
CA PHE A 422 -21.85 18.50 -9.36
C PHE A 422 -23.03 17.83 -8.62
N LYS A 423 -24.26 17.96 -9.16
CA LYS A 423 -25.50 17.37 -8.65
C LYS A 423 -25.92 16.10 -9.39
N GLU A 424 -25.23 15.76 -10.47
CA GLU A 424 -25.50 14.55 -11.23
C GLU A 424 -24.99 13.32 -10.47
N ASP A 425 -25.53 12.16 -10.83
CA ASP A 425 -25.07 10.91 -10.23
C ASP A 425 -23.62 10.65 -10.63
N ARG A 426 -22.78 10.37 -9.64
CA ARG A 426 -21.32 10.27 -9.78
C ARG A 426 -20.86 8.83 -10.01
N PHE A 427 -21.72 7.85 -9.71
CA PHE A 427 -21.36 6.44 -9.72
C PHE A 427 -22.20 5.68 -10.73
N TYR A 428 -21.68 5.60 -11.95
CA TYR A 428 -22.22 4.72 -12.99
C TYR A 428 -21.10 3.92 -13.62
N SER A 429 -21.42 2.71 -14.07
CA SER A 429 -20.47 1.92 -14.85
C SER A 429 -20.21 2.64 -16.17
N VAL A 430 -18.95 2.71 -16.59
CA VAL A 430 -18.59 3.23 -17.91
C VAL A 430 -19.25 2.33 -18.97
N LEU A 431 -20.34 2.82 -19.56
CA LEU A 431 -21.07 2.11 -20.60
C LEU A 431 -20.28 2.24 -21.91
N HIS A 432 -19.80 1.12 -22.42
CA HIS A 432 -19.22 1.09 -23.76
C HIS A 432 -20.33 1.13 -24.80
N HIS A 433 -20.37 2.21 -25.57
CA HIS A 433 -20.95 2.19 -26.90
C HIS A 433 -19.83 1.83 -27.89
N ARG A 434 -19.97 0.70 -28.58
CA ARG A 434 -19.10 0.33 -29.71
C ARG A 434 -19.55 1.04 -30.97
#